data_AF-A0A966K5U6-F1
#
_entry.id   AF-A0A966K5U6-F1
#
_cell.length_a   1.000
_cell.length_b   1.000
_cell.length_c   1.000
_cell.angle_alpha   90.00
_cell.angle_beta   90.00
_cell.angle_gamma   90.00
#
_symmetry.space_group_name_H-M   'P 1'
#
loop_
_entity.id
_entity.type
_entity.pdbx_description
1 polymer ?
#
loop_
_entity_poly.entity_id
_entity_poly.type
_entity_poly.pdbx_seq_one_letter_code
_entity_poly.pdbx_strand_id
1 'polypeptide(L)'
;LIDASYKRFLKLMDDHLSISKFLFGEKPSSADFAIYGQLTQLIGFDPTSRKIAYENSLRLVSWLDVMADLSGHDVDNSQWTSLEDSPDSLKAIMKEFGRVYVPALLENAKAIMEGQDTWETEIDGSMWKQKAFPYQAKCLKWIKEEFNSLSEDDQSRVREFLDGTGCEVILG
;
A
#
# COMPACT_ATOMS: atom_id res chain seq x y z
N LEU A 1 -8.88 -12.39 -9.56
CA LEU A 1 -7.83 -11.79 -8.71
C LEU A 1 -7.87 -10.26 -8.73
N ILE A 2 -7.54 -9.60 -9.85
CA ILE A 2 -7.36 -8.13 -9.95
C ILE A 2 -8.59 -7.35 -9.43
N ASP A 3 -9.76 -7.52 -10.04
CA ASP A 3 -10.98 -6.77 -9.65
C ASP A 3 -11.39 -7.03 -8.19
N ALA A 4 -11.20 -8.27 -7.71
CA ALA A 4 -11.53 -8.64 -6.35
C ALA A 4 -10.62 -7.93 -5.33
N SER A 5 -9.31 -7.91 -5.58
CA SER A 5 -8.36 -7.18 -4.74
C SER A 5 -8.58 -5.68 -4.82
N TYR A 6 -8.87 -5.12 -6.01
CA TYR A 6 -9.20 -3.71 -6.15
C TYR A 6 -10.44 -3.32 -5.34
N LYS A 7 -11.52 -4.09 -5.41
CA LYS A 7 -12.74 -3.84 -4.58
C LYS A 7 -12.45 -3.91 -3.08
N ARG A 8 -11.62 -4.85 -2.62
CA ARG A 8 -11.20 -4.92 -1.21
C ARG A 8 -10.39 -3.70 -0.81
N PHE A 9 -9.41 -3.32 -1.63
CA PHE A 9 -8.60 -2.13 -1.41
C PHE A 9 -9.46 -0.86 -1.30
N LEU A 10 -10.41 -0.67 -2.23
CA LEU A 10 -11.35 0.46 -2.20
C LEU A 10 -12.13 0.52 -0.89
N LYS A 11 -12.63 -0.62 -0.41
CA LYS A 11 -13.38 -0.70 0.86
C LYS A 11 -12.49 -0.40 2.07
N LEU A 12 -11.27 -0.95 2.10
CA LEU A 12 -10.32 -0.73 3.19
C LEU A 12 -9.89 0.72 3.28
N MET A 13 -9.63 1.35 2.13
CA MET A 13 -9.36 2.79 2.06
C MET A 13 -10.58 3.62 2.48
N ASP A 14 -11.80 3.26 2.06
CA ASP A 14 -13.03 3.94 2.51
C ASP A 14 -13.16 3.92 4.04
N ASP A 15 -12.95 2.75 4.64
CA ASP A 15 -13.01 2.55 6.09
C ASP A 15 -11.93 3.37 6.79
N HIS A 16 -10.71 3.35 6.29
CA HIS A 16 -9.61 4.14 6.86
C HIS A 16 -9.87 5.64 6.76
N LEU A 17 -10.30 6.11 5.59
CA LEU A 17 -10.58 7.53 5.34
C LEU A 17 -11.83 8.04 6.08
N SER A 18 -12.65 7.14 6.62
CA SER A 18 -13.79 7.52 7.46
C SER A 18 -13.39 8.01 8.85
N ILE A 19 -12.17 7.68 9.31
CA ILE A 19 -11.64 8.01 10.64
C ILE A 19 -10.30 8.76 10.60
N SER A 20 -9.61 8.78 9.47
CA SER A 20 -8.32 9.45 9.28
C SER A 20 -8.34 10.22 7.96
N LYS A 21 -7.77 11.43 7.90
CA LYS A 21 -7.76 12.23 6.65
C LYS A 21 -6.78 11.68 5.60
N PHE A 22 -5.67 11.14 6.07
CA PHE A 22 -4.58 10.54 5.29
C PHE A 22 -4.19 9.20 5.93
N LEU A 23 -3.33 8.42 5.27
CA LEU A 23 -2.90 7.10 5.75
C LEU A 23 -2.35 7.12 7.18
N PHE A 24 -1.61 8.18 7.51
CA PHE A 24 -0.92 8.31 8.80
C PHE A 24 -1.47 9.47 9.62
N GLY A 25 -2.78 9.73 9.56
CA GLY A 25 -3.44 10.74 10.41
C GLY A 25 -3.86 11.99 9.65
N GLU A 26 -3.51 13.16 10.20
CA GLU A 26 -4.03 14.45 9.75
C GLU A 26 -3.12 15.15 8.75
N LYS A 27 -1.92 14.61 8.50
CA LYS A 27 -0.91 15.19 7.62
C LYS A 27 -0.56 14.23 6.48
N PRO A 28 -0.55 14.68 5.20
CA PRO A 28 -0.22 13.82 4.08
C PRO A 28 1.26 13.39 4.14
N SER A 29 1.53 12.19 3.64
CA SER A 29 2.86 11.60 3.57
C SER A 29 3.20 11.14 2.15
N SER A 30 4.44 10.70 1.93
CA SER A 30 4.83 10.08 0.66
C SER A 30 4.00 8.84 0.30
N ALA A 31 3.46 8.13 1.29
CA ALA A 31 2.59 6.97 1.07
C ALA A 31 1.24 7.39 0.45
N ASP A 32 0.67 8.51 0.89
CA ASP A 32 -0.56 9.06 0.33
C ASP A 32 -0.37 9.42 -1.14
N PHE A 33 0.76 10.06 -1.47
CA PHE A 33 1.08 10.40 -2.87
C PHE A 33 1.33 9.16 -3.74
N ALA A 34 1.93 8.10 -3.18
CA ALA A 34 2.11 6.84 -3.90
C ALA A 34 0.77 6.20 -4.27
N ILE A 35 -0.20 6.18 -3.35
CA ILE A 35 -1.55 5.68 -3.61
C ILE A 35 -2.29 6.61 -4.58
N TYR A 36 -2.27 7.92 -4.33
CA TYR A 36 -2.89 8.93 -5.18
C TYR A 36 -2.45 8.79 -6.63
N GLY A 37 -1.14 8.68 -6.89
CA GLY A 37 -0.59 8.53 -8.24
C GLY A 37 -1.21 7.37 -9.01
N GLN A 38 -1.35 6.20 -8.39
CA GLN A 38 -2.00 5.04 -9.03
C GLN A 38 -3.50 5.28 -9.25
N LEU A 39 -4.18 5.83 -8.25
CA LEU A 39 -5.62 6.07 -8.33
C LEU A 39 -5.98 7.16 -9.34
N THR A 40 -5.11 8.12 -9.64
CA THR A 40 -5.37 9.07 -10.74
C THR A 40 -5.56 8.36 -12.08
N GLN A 41 -4.86 7.25 -12.31
CA GLN A 41 -5.01 6.47 -13.54
C GLN A 41 -6.25 5.58 -13.49
N LEU A 42 -6.48 4.90 -12.36
CA LEU A 42 -7.61 3.97 -12.21
C LEU A 42 -8.96 4.69 -12.11
N ILE A 43 -9.03 5.75 -11.33
CA ILE A 43 -10.27 6.52 -11.12
C ILE A 43 -10.37 7.66 -12.14
N GLY A 44 -9.28 8.40 -12.38
CA GLY A 44 -9.30 9.60 -13.23
C GLY A 44 -9.25 9.35 -14.73
N PHE A 45 -8.76 8.18 -15.19
CA PHE A 45 -8.59 7.88 -16.61
C PHE A 45 -9.38 6.64 -17.08
N ASP A 46 -9.18 5.47 -16.46
CA ASP A 46 -9.82 4.22 -16.91
C ASP A 46 -11.31 4.15 -16.55
N PRO A 47 -12.24 4.01 -17.52
CA PRO A 47 -13.68 4.04 -17.24
C PRO A 47 -14.17 2.80 -16.45
N THR A 48 -13.49 1.66 -16.58
CA THR A 48 -13.92 0.40 -15.95
C THR A 48 -13.64 0.43 -14.45
N SER A 49 -12.40 0.70 -14.05
CA SER A 49 -12.00 0.81 -12.65
C SER A 49 -12.62 2.03 -11.98
N ARG A 50 -12.80 3.15 -12.70
CA ARG A 50 -13.60 4.29 -12.20
C ARG A 50 -15.02 3.88 -11.82
N LYS A 51 -15.73 3.15 -12.69
CA LYS A 51 -17.09 2.70 -12.38
C LYS A 51 -17.12 1.86 -11.10
N ILE A 52 -16.16 0.95 -10.94
CA ILE A 52 -16.03 0.14 -9.73
C ILE A 52 -15.78 1.04 -8.50
N ALA A 53 -14.90 2.04 -8.59
CA ALA A 53 -14.64 2.97 -7.49
C ALA A 53 -15.90 3.74 -7.07
N TYR A 54 -16.65 4.30 -8.01
CA TYR A 54 -17.89 5.02 -7.72
C TYR A 54 -18.97 4.15 -7.06
N GLU A 55 -19.03 2.87 -7.41
CA GLU A 55 -19.98 1.91 -6.81
C GLU A 55 -19.56 1.45 -5.39
N ASN A 56 -18.27 1.54 -5.04
CA ASN A 56 -17.74 0.92 -3.81
C ASN A 56 -17.21 1.93 -2.78
N SER A 57 -16.74 3.12 -3.19
CA SER A 57 -16.25 4.16 -2.28
C SER A 57 -16.29 5.55 -2.92
N LEU A 58 -17.36 6.29 -2.65
CA LEU A 58 -17.42 7.72 -3.01
C LEU A 58 -16.44 8.56 -2.18
N ARG A 59 -16.11 8.14 -0.95
CA ARG A 59 -15.15 8.83 -0.10
C ARG A 59 -13.75 8.83 -0.71
N LEU A 60 -13.29 7.68 -1.20
CA LEU A 60 -11.98 7.60 -1.85
C LEU A 60 -11.98 8.38 -3.15
N VAL A 61 -13.08 8.36 -3.93
CA VAL A 61 -13.20 9.23 -5.12
C VAL A 61 -13.02 10.70 -4.75
N SER A 62 -13.72 11.20 -3.73
CA SER A 62 -13.56 12.59 -3.26
C SER A 62 -12.18 12.87 -2.67
N TRP A 63 -11.55 11.87 -2.05
CA TRP A 63 -10.20 12.00 -1.51
C TRP A 63 -9.15 12.27 -2.61
N LEU A 64 -9.35 11.77 -3.84
CA LEU A 64 -8.48 12.14 -4.96
C LEU A 64 -8.53 13.64 -5.25
N ASP A 65 -9.72 14.25 -5.20
CA ASP A 65 -9.87 15.68 -5.44
C ASP A 65 -9.18 16.50 -4.35
N VAL A 66 -9.24 16.04 -3.10
CA VAL A 66 -8.50 16.65 -1.97
C VAL A 66 -6.99 16.53 -2.18
N MET A 67 -6.50 15.35 -2.59
CA MET A 67 -5.07 15.15 -2.84
C MET A 67 -4.55 15.92 -4.06
N ALA A 68 -5.40 16.21 -5.03
CA ALA A 68 -5.04 17.00 -6.21
C ALA A 68 -4.80 18.49 -5.88
N ASP A 69 -5.48 19.00 -4.86
CA ASP A 69 -5.30 20.37 -4.38
C ASP A 69 -5.38 20.44 -2.84
N LEU A 70 -4.21 20.40 -2.21
CA LEU A 70 -4.05 20.55 -0.76
C LEU A 70 -3.92 22.03 -0.33
N SER A 71 -4.26 22.98 -1.21
CA SER A 71 -4.23 24.40 -0.84
C SER A 71 -5.15 24.65 0.37
N GLY A 72 -4.62 25.40 1.35
CA GLY A 72 -5.31 25.64 2.61
C GLY A 72 -5.19 24.51 3.65
N HIS A 73 -4.47 23.42 3.36
CA HIS A 73 -4.12 22.45 4.39
C HIS A 73 -3.12 23.06 5.39
N ASP A 74 -3.48 23.03 6.67
CA ASP A 74 -2.67 23.58 7.75
C ASP A 74 -1.58 22.57 8.15
N VAL A 75 -0.46 22.61 7.43
CA VAL A 75 0.69 21.71 7.62
C VAL A 75 1.34 21.89 9.00
N ASP A 76 1.25 23.10 9.57
CA ASP A 76 1.90 23.45 10.83
C ASP A 76 1.11 22.94 12.04
N ASN A 77 -0.22 22.90 11.92
CA ASN A 77 -1.11 22.39 12.98
C ASN A 77 -1.64 20.96 12.73
N SER A 78 -1.18 20.28 11.68
CA SER A 78 -1.46 18.87 11.41
C SER A 78 -0.33 17.97 11.90
N GLN A 79 -0.68 16.75 12.32
CA GLN A 79 0.28 15.79 12.86
C GLN A 79 0.07 14.42 12.21
N TRP A 80 1.15 13.66 12.10
CA TRP A 80 1.04 12.24 11.86
C TRP A 80 0.64 11.53 13.15
N THR A 81 -0.20 10.50 13.03
CA THR A 81 -0.53 9.59 14.12
C THR A 81 0.70 8.74 14.44
N SER A 82 0.95 8.49 15.72
CA SER A 82 2.01 7.57 16.14
C SER A 82 1.70 6.15 15.62
N LEU A 83 2.72 5.31 15.55
CA LEU A 83 2.52 3.93 15.09
C LEU A 83 1.65 3.14 16.07
N GLU A 84 1.81 3.40 17.36
CA GLU A 84 1.09 2.77 18.47
C GLU A 84 -0.39 3.17 18.52
N ASP A 85 -0.69 4.42 18.13
CA ASP A 85 -2.05 4.96 18.07
C ASP A 85 -2.70 4.78 16.68
N SER A 86 -2.01 4.10 15.76
CA SER A 86 -2.52 3.89 14.41
C SER A 86 -3.78 3.02 14.42
N PRO A 87 -4.83 3.39 13.67
CA PRO A 87 -6.10 2.67 13.72
C PRO A 87 -5.98 1.28 13.09
N ASP A 88 -6.83 0.35 13.54
CA ASP A 88 -6.94 -1.00 12.98
C ASP A 88 -7.17 -1.01 11.46
N SER A 89 -7.82 0.03 10.93
CA SER A 89 -8.04 0.19 9.48
C SER A 89 -6.73 0.31 8.69
N LEU A 90 -5.69 0.93 9.25
CA LEU A 90 -4.37 0.97 8.61
C LEU A 90 -3.74 -0.43 8.60
N LYS A 91 -3.80 -1.16 9.72
CA LYS A 91 -3.32 -2.54 9.80
C LYS A 91 -4.08 -3.47 8.85
N ALA A 92 -5.37 -3.21 8.60
CA ALA A 92 -6.17 -3.94 7.62
C ALA A 92 -5.74 -3.65 6.16
N ILE A 93 -5.35 -2.42 5.82
CA ILE A 93 -4.74 -2.09 4.52
C ILE A 93 -3.42 -2.87 4.35
N MET A 94 -2.57 -2.87 5.38
CA MET A 94 -1.31 -3.62 5.35
C MET A 94 -1.53 -5.12 5.17
N LYS A 95 -2.58 -5.70 5.78
CA LYS A 95 -2.98 -7.10 5.56
C LYS A 95 -3.33 -7.39 4.11
N GLU A 96 -4.01 -6.49 3.40
CA GLU A 96 -4.28 -6.69 1.97
C GLU A 96 -2.99 -6.67 1.17
N PHE A 97 -2.04 -5.77 1.46
CA PHE A 97 -0.72 -5.75 0.81
C PHE A 97 0.07 -7.05 1.09
N GLY A 98 0.07 -7.51 2.33
CA GLY A 98 0.67 -8.79 2.75
C GLY A 98 0.07 -9.99 2.03
N ARG A 99 -1.24 -9.97 1.80
CA ARG A 99 -1.97 -11.03 1.09
C ARG A 99 -1.63 -11.09 -0.39
N VAL A 100 -1.54 -9.93 -1.07
CA VAL A 100 -1.49 -9.89 -2.54
C VAL A 100 -0.14 -9.48 -3.12
N TYR A 101 0.50 -8.46 -2.57
CA TYR A 101 1.69 -7.86 -3.16
C TYR A 101 2.98 -8.46 -2.63
N VAL A 102 3.03 -8.83 -1.34
CA VAL A 102 4.24 -9.40 -0.74
C VAL A 102 4.68 -10.71 -1.43
N PRO A 103 3.81 -11.69 -1.71
CA PRO A 103 4.23 -12.91 -2.40
C PRO A 103 4.78 -12.62 -3.80
N ALA A 104 4.14 -11.70 -4.53
CA ALA A 104 4.60 -11.26 -5.85
C ALA A 104 5.98 -10.59 -5.78
N LEU A 105 6.19 -9.69 -4.82
CA LEU A 105 7.44 -8.95 -4.66
C LEU A 105 8.62 -9.88 -4.33
N LEU A 106 8.39 -10.85 -3.44
CA LEU A 106 9.41 -11.81 -3.02
C LEU A 106 9.76 -12.78 -4.16
N GLU A 107 8.78 -13.37 -4.84
CA GLU A 107 9.06 -14.30 -5.93
C GLU A 107 9.69 -13.57 -7.13
N ASN A 108 9.27 -12.33 -7.41
CA ASN A 108 9.93 -11.48 -8.40
C ASN A 108 11.40 -11.24 -8.07
N ALA A 109 11.71 -10.89 -6.82
CA ALA A 109 13.09 -10.65 -6.40
C ALA A 109 13.95 -11.93 -6.50
N LYS A 110 13.39 -13.08 -6.13
CA LYS A 110 14.04 -14.39 -6.29
C LYS A 110 14.34 -14.69 -7.77
N ALA A 111 13.35 -14.52 -8.65
CA ALA A 111 13.53 -14.71 -10.09
C ALA A 111 14.63 -13.82 -10.67
N ILE A 112 14.70 -12.55 -10.25
CA ILE A 112 15.78 -11.63 -10.65
C ILE A 112 17.14 -12.11 -10.17
N MET A 113 17.25 -12.61 -8.94
CA MET A 113 18.52 -13.17 -8.41
C MET A 113 18.95 -14.44 -9.16
N GLU A 114 17.99 -15.27 -9.56
CA GLU A 114 18.24 -16.53 -10.27
C GLU A 114 18.37 -16.36 -11.79
N GLY A 115 18.21 -15.14 -12.32
CA GLY A 115 18.28 -14.86 -13.76
C GLY A 115 17.10 -15.44 -14.56
N GLN A 116 15.94 -15.63 -13.93
CA GLN A 116 14.73 -16.14 -14.56
C GLN A 116 13.96 -15.02 -15.27
N ASP A 117 13.46 -15.30 -16.48
CA ASP A 117 12.67 -14.33 -17.27
C ASP A 117 11.24 -14.15 -16.74
N THR A 118 10.70 -15.18 -16.07
CA THR A 118 9.35 -15.20 -15.54
C THR A 118 9.32 -15.90 -14.19
N TRP A 119 8.32 -15.57 -13.39
CA TRP A 119 8.02 -16.25 -12.14
C TRP A 119 6.53 -16.58 -12.06
N GLU A 120 6.21 -17.55 -11.22
CA GLU A 120 4.85 -17.97 -10.93
C GLU A 120 4.72 -18.28 -9.44
N THR A 121 3.64 -17.81 -8.81
CA THR A 121 3.34 -18.09 -7.40
C THR A 121 1.84 -18.03 -7.14
N GLU A 122 1.39 -18.62 -6.04
CA GLU A 122 0.00 -18.51 -5.61
C GLU A 122 -0.24 -17.15 -4.93
N ILE A 123 -1.25 -16.42 -5.40
CA ILE A 123 -1.69 -15.15 -4.83
C ILE A 123 -3.20 -15.21 -4.64
N ASP A 124 -3.64 -15.13 -3.38
CA ASP A 124 -5.06 -15.13 -3.01
C ASP A 124 -5.84 -16.32 -3.66
N GLY A 125 -5.27 -17.52 -3.54
CA GLY A 125 -5.84 -18.77 -4.06
C GLY A 125 -5.84 -18.89 -5.59
N SER A 126 -5.15 -17.99 -6.30
CA SER A 126 -5.01 -18.00 -7.76
C SER A 126 -3.56 -18.15 -8.17
N MET A 127 -3.27 -18.96 -9.18
CA MET A 127 -1.93 -19.01 -9.75
C MET A 127 -1.66 -17.73 -10.56
N TRP A 128 -0.61 -17.00 -10.20
CA TRP A 128 -0.22 -15.76 -10.85
C TRP A 128 1.15 -15.90 -11.49
N LYS A 129 1.26 -15.51 -12.77
CA LYS A 129 2.50 -15.58 -13.55
C LYS A 129 2.83 -14.23 -14.16
N GLN A 130 4.08 -13.81 -14.05
CA GLN A 130 4.54 -12.53 -14.58
C GLN A 130 5.99 -12.61 -15.07
N LYS A 131 6.38 -11.66 -15.93
CA LYS A 131 7.79 -11.44 -16.25
C LYS A 131 8.52 -10.88 -15.04
N ALA A 132 9.76 -11.30 -14.86
CA ALA A 132 10.62 -10.75 -13.83
C ALA A 132 10.87 -9.26 -14.11
N PHE A 133 10.74 -8.43 -13.06
CA PHE A 133 10.81 -6.99 -13.14
C PHE A 133 11.94 -6.46 -12.24
N PRO A 134 13.10 -6.09 -12.80
CA PRO A 134 14.27 -5.66 -12.03
C PRO A 134 14.01 -4.48 -11.10
N TYR A 135 13.13 -3.55 -11.48
CA TYR A 135 12.84 -2.38 -10.66
C TYR A 135 12.13 -2.74 -9.35
N GLN A 136 11.17 -3.66 -9.38
CA GLN A 136 10.50 -4.12 -8.17
C GLN A 136 11.45 -4.83 -7.20
N ALA A 137 12.44 -5.59 -7.72
CA ALA A 137 13.49 -6.17 -6.89
C ALA A 137 14.35 -5.08 -6.21
N LYS A 138 14.63 -3.96 -6.90
CA LYS A 138 15.30 -2.80 -6.30
C LYS A 138 14.44 -2.16 -5.20
N CYS A 139 13.13 -2.03 -5.41
CA CYS A 139 12.23 -1.50 -4.38
C CYS A 139 12.25 -2.36 -3.11
N LEU A 140 12.24 -3.70 -3.24
CA LEU A 140 12.37 -4.59 -2.08
C LEU A 140 13.69 -4.35 -1.32
N LYS A 141 14.80 -4.19 -2.06
CA LYS A 141 16.10 -3.87 -1.47
C LYS A 141 16.04 -2.54 -0.70
N TRP A 142 15.47 -1.49 -1.27
CA TRP A 142 15.33 -0.19 -0.62
C TRP A 142 14.47 -0.27 0.65
N ILE A 143 13.37 -1.02 0.64
CA ILE A 143 12.54 -1.21 1.84
C ILE A 143 13.39 -1.81 2.98
N LYS A 144 14.21 -2.82 2.68
CA LYS A 144 15.10 -3.44 3.67
C LYS A 144 16.19 -2.48 4.14
N GLU A 145 16.77 -1.68 3.25
CA GLU A 145 17.79 -0.68 3.59
C GLU A 145 17.22 0.41 4.50
N GLU A 146 16.05 0.95 4.18
CA GLU A 146 15.36 1.96 5.01
C GLU A 146 15.03 1.38 6.39
N PHE A 147 14.46 0.17 6.46
CA PHE A 147 14.20 -0.49 7.74
C PHE A 147 15.48 -0.70 8.57
N ASN A 148 16.56 -1.17 7.95
CA ASN A 148 17.83 -1.40 8.65
C ASN A 148 18.55 -0.11 9.07
N SER A 149 18.17 1.04 8.51
CA SER A 149 18.68 2.36 8.91
C SER A 149 18.01 2.93 10.16
N LEU A 150 16.86 2.36 10.56
CA LEU A 150 16.15 2.72 11.77
C LEU A 150 16.93 2.31 13.02
N SER A 151 16.64 2.98 14.14
CA SER A 151 17.11 2.58 15.47
C SER A 151 16.57 1.19 15.85
N GLU A 152 17.22 0.49 16.79
CA GLU A 152 16.73 -0.81 17.26
C GLU A 152 15.30 -0.71 17.84
N ASP A 153 15.01 0.37 18.57
CA ASP A 153 13.69 0.65 19.12
C ASP A 153 12.65 0.81 17.99
N ASP A 154 12.94 1.61 16.97
CA ASP A 154 12.03 1.82 15.84
C ASP A 154 11.87 0.57 14.96
N GLN A 155 12.91 -0.24 14.80
CA GLN A 155 12.80 -1.54 14.15
C GLN A 155 11.83 -2.45 14.90
N SER A 156 11.90 -2.48 16.24
CA SER A 156 10.98 -3.25 17.07
C SER A 156 9.53 -2.75 16.90
N ARG A 157 9.32 -1.44 16.94
CA ARG A 157 7.99 -0.81 16.76
C ARG A 157 7.37 -1.16 15.41
N VAL A 158 8.16 -1.08 14.33
CA VAL A 158 7.71 -1.45 12.98
C VAL A 158 7.39 -2.94 12.88
N ARG A 159 8.23 -3.82 13.45
CA ARG A 159 7.96 -5.27 13.46
C ARG A 159 6.68 -5.59 14.23
N GLU A 160 6.46 -4.98 15.38
CA GLU A 160 5.25 -5.16 16.19
C GLU A 160 4.00 -4.69 15.43
N PHE A 161 4.05 -3.53 14.79
CA PHE A 161 2.93 -3.04 14.01
C PHE A 161 2.59 -3.97 12.84
N LEU A 162 3.61 -4.41 12.09
CA LEU A 162 3.43 -5.27 10.93
C LEU A 162 3.11 -6.73 11.29
N ASP A 163 3.32 -7.17 12.53
CA ASP A 163 3.04 -8.54 12.92
C ASP A 163 1.61 -8.99 12.57
N GLY A 164 1.51 -10.15 11.92
CA GLY A 164 0.26 -10.72 11.43
C GLY A 164 -0.36 -10.00 10.24
N THR A 165 0.39 -9.12 9.55
CA THR A 165 -0.08 -8.50 8.30
C THR A 165 0.35 -9.27 7.05
N GLY A 166 1.38 -10.12 7.15
CA GLY A 166 2.09 -10.70 6.02
C GLY A 166 3.19 -9.78 5.45
N CYS A 167 3.20 -8.49 5.80
CA CYS A 167 4.24 -7.56 5.37
C CYS A 167 5.54 -7.71 6.16
N GLU A 168 5.48 -8.24 7.39
CA GLU A 168 6.65 -8.54 8.22
C GLU A 168 7.68 -9.42 7.50
N VAL A 169 7.22 -10.30 6.60
CA VAL A 169 8.07 -11.21 5.81
C VAL A 169 9.05 -10.45 4.90
N ILE A 170 8.71 -9.23 4.48
CA ILE A 170 9.62 -8.40 3.67
C ILE A 170 10.88 -8.02 4.45
N LEU A 171 10.78 -7.85 5.77
CA LEU A 171 11.85 -7.27 6.58
C LEU A 171 12.95 -8.27 6.96
N GLY A 172 12.68 -9.57 6.85
CA GLY A 172 13.57 -10.63 7.32
C GLY A 172 13.29 -10.99 8.77
#